data_AF-A0A428TH67-F1
#
_entry.id   AF-A0A428TH67-F1
#
_cell.length_a   1.000
_cell.length_b   1.000
_cell.length_c   1.000
_cell.angle_alpha   90.00
_cell.angle_beta   90.00
_cell.angle_gamma   90.00
#
_symmetry.space_group_name_H-M   'P 1'
#
loop_
_entity.id
_entity.type
_entity.pdbx_description
1 polymer ?
#
loop_
_entity_poly.entity_id
_entity_poly.type
_entity_poly.pdbx_seq_one_letter_code
_entity_poly.pdbx_strand_id
1 'polypeptide(L)'
;MNAQADQSNLESKRPAALPKPQKTNPETERKSLSHHDYTVGWVCALPLELGAATAMLDEEHQMLVLGPGDQSTYTLGRIGHHNIVLVCLPSYGTAKAATVASHMLRSFPNIQTGLMVGIGGGIPTNEVDIRLGDIVVGDSVLQYDLGKTVRGGKFERTGGLGKSPPDNLKMAVQNLRGRHNVQPTRVPDILSDLLERHPSTRERYARPMATLDRLFDAAYDHVEEPNNENTTSCGRCDMSQVVQRPERPDQHCQIHYGKIASGNQVIKHGKTRDRLARELGAVCFEMEAAGLVDANFPCLVVRGISDYADSHKNNLWQGYAAAVAAACAKELLTILPVGQNPCRVTSQGHLPDDVSQKLSLDKKIRPERLETDPAVSEFPAQSQLSSVVETLEHLGNIIQVSTKVSINFTVSHFGANMRRI
;
A
#
# COMPACT_ATOMS: atom_id res chain seq x y z
N MET A 1 55.06 19.76 -65.09
CA MET A 1 56.00 20.87 -65.35
C MET A 1 55.24 22.17 -65.12
N ASN A 2 55.74 22.98 -64.18
CA ASN A 2 55.74 24.46 -64.13
C ASN A 2 54.49 25.24 -64.59
N ALA A 3 54.01 26.28 -63.92
CA ALA A 3 54.59 27.09 -62.86
C ALA A 3 53.55 28.12 -62.37
N GLN A 4 53.83 28.64 -61.18
CA GLN A 4 53.70 30.04 -60.77
C GLN A 4 52.33 30.71 -60.68
N ALA A 5 52.06 31.05 -59.42
CA ALA A 5 51.26 32.16 -58.91
C ALA A 5 51.22 33.40 -59.80
N ASP A 6 50.07 34.06 -59.78
CA ASP A 6 50.04 35.52 -59.71
C ASP A 6 48.96 35.98 -58.72
N GLN A 7 49.37 36.89 -57.85
CA GLN A 7 48.56 37.55 -56.83
C GLN A 7 48.03 38.85 -57.44
N SER A 8 46.72 39.07 -57.39
CA SER A 8 46.11 40.38 -57.07
C SER A 8 44.62 40.39 -57.41
N ASN A 9 43.77 40.30 -56.39
CA ASN A 9 42.88 41.42 -56.06
C ASN A 9 42.21 41.15 -54.71
N LEU A 10 42.74 41.79 -53.67
CA LEU A 10 42.05 41.97 -52.40
C LEU A 10 41.15 43.20 -52.56
N GLU A 11 39.85 43.01 -52.71
CA GLU A 11 38.87 44.01 -52.26
C GLU A 11 37.77 43.34 -51.43
N SER A 12 37.54 43.97 -50.29
CA SER A 12 36.84 43.46 -49.13
C SER A 12 35.35 43.27 -49.36
N LYS A 13 34.83 42.09 -49.01
CA LYS A 13 33.46 41.92 -48.52
C LYS A 13 33.51 41.14 -47.21
N ARG A 14 33.24 41.85 -46.10
CA ARG A 14 32.93 41.21 -44.80
C ARG A 14 31.65 40.37 -44.96
N PRO A 15 31.65 39.06 -44.67
CA PRO A 15 30.41 38.33 -44.52
C PRO A 15 29.72 38.75 -43.21
N ALA A 16 28.40 38.95 -43.31
CA ALA A 16 27.52 39.34 -42.21
C ALA A 16 27.62 38.34 -41.04
N ALA A 17 27.58 38.87 -39.82
CA ALA A 17 27.58 38.08 -38.60
C ALA A 17 26.40 37.08 -38.60
N LEU A 18 26.72 35.80 -38.36
CA LEU A 18 25.74 34.74 -38.14
C LEU A 18 24.78 35.11 -37.00
N PRO A 19 23.48 34.78 -37.09
CA PRO A 19 22.54 35.05 -36.02
C PRO A 19 22.97 34.30 -34.76
N LYS A 20 23.06 35.03 -33.63
CA LYS A 20 23.30 34.41 -32.32
C LYS A 20 22.18 33.41 -32.03
N PRO A 21 22.49 32.22 -31.47
CA PRO A 21 21.47 31.25 -31.13
C PRO A 21 20.49 31.88 -30.13
N GLN A 22 19.21 31.92 -30.50
CA GLN A 22 18.12 32.25 -29.59
C GLN A 22 18.18 31.25 -28.44
N LYS A 23 18.31 31.76 -27.22
CA LYS A 23 18.14 30.98 -25.99
C LYS A 23 16.70 30.48 -25.98
N THR A 24 16.50 29.23 -26.39
CA THR A 24 15.27 28.51 -26.10
C THR A 24 15.25 28.29 -24.59
N ASN A 25 14.36 28.98 -23.89
CA ASN A 25 14.09 28.76 -22.47
C ASN A 25 13.55 27.33 -22.31
N PRO A 26 14.24 26.39 -21.64
CA PRO A 26 13.66 25.10 -21.29
C PRO A 26 13.02 25.20 -19.91
N GLU A 27 12.22 26.25 -19.68
CA GLU A 27 11.23 26.21 -18.61
C GLU A 27 10.02 25.48 -19.20
N THR A 28 10.15 24.16 -19.31
CA THR A 28 8.97 23.28 -19.29
C THR A 28 8.23 23.67 -18.03
N GLU A 29 7.04 24.29 -18.14
CA GLU A 29 6.18 24.60 -17.02
C GLU A 29 6.04 23.33 -16.18
N ARG A 30 6.81 23.23 -15.08
CA ARG A 30 6.68 22.13 -14.14
C ARG A 30 5.30 22.30 -13.54
N LYS A 31 4.36 21.46 -14.00
CA LYS A 31 2.98 21.44 -13.54
C LYS A 31 3.00 21.46 -12.01
N SER A 32 2.52 22.55 -11.41
CA SER A 32 2.48 22.68 -9.96
C SER A 32 1.47 21.67 -9.42
N LEU A 33 1.98 20.63 -8.76
CA LEU A 33 1.16 19.60 -8.14
C LEU A 33 0.66 20.08 -6.78
N SER A 34 -0.55 19.68 -6.43
CA SER A 34 -1.18 19.91 -5.14
C SER A 34 -1.36 18.61 -4.38
N HIS A 35 -1.75 18.70 -3.10
CA HIS A 35 -2.06 17.53 -2.27
C HIS A 35 -3.09 16.58 -2.88
N HIS A 36 -3.99 17.09 -3.72
CA HIS A 36 -5.06 16.32 -4.37
C HIS A 36 -4.55 15.53 -5.59
N ASP A 37 -3.36 15.82 -6.09
CA ASP A 37 -2.82 15.12 -7.25
C ASP A 37 -2.16 13.79 -6.89
N TYR A 38 -2.03 13.47 -5.61
CA TYR A 38 -1.44 12.24 -5.10
C TYR A 38 -2.51 11.21 -4.76
N THR A 39 -2.37 10.01 -5.32
CA THR A 39 -3.37 8.95 -5.24
C THR A 39 -2.85 7.67 -4.59
N VAL A 40 -1.53 7.58 -4.39
CA VAL A 40 -0.86 6.45 -3.76
C VAL A 40 -0.07 6.91 -2.54
N GLY A 41 -0.35 6.32 -1.39
CA GLY A 41 0.48 6.43 -0.20
C GLY A 41 1.37 5.21 -0.04
N TRP A 42 2.64 5.41 0.28
CA TRP A 42 3.62 4.34 0.48
C TRP A 42 4.35 4.58 1.81
N VAL A 43 4.15 3.64 2.74
CA VAL A 43 4.69 3.68 4.10
C VAL A 43 5.84 2.69 4.25
N CYS A 44 6.96 3.17 4.79
CA CYS A 44 8.14 2.40 5.16
C CYS A 44 8.37 2.49 6.67
N ALA A 45 8.83 1.42 7.31
CA ALA A 45 9.14 1.40 8.74
C ALA A 45 10.57 1.88 9.05
N LEU A 46 11.52 1.63 8.13
CA LEU A 46 12.95 1.88 8.32
C LEU A 46 13.53 2.83 7.27
N PRO A 47 14.58 3.60 7.59
CA PRO A 47 15.26 4.47 6.62
C PRO A 47 15.82 3.72 5.42
N LEU A 48 16.29 2.47 5.59
CA LEU A 48 16.78 1.65 4.48
C LEU A 48 15.66 1.30 3.50
N GLU A 49 14.43 1.11 3.99
CA GLU A 49 13.26 0.81 3.18
C GLU A 49 12.79 2.06 2.43
N LEU A 50 12.80 3.22 3.10
CA LEU A 50 12.55 4.50 2.44
C LEU A 50 13.58 4.76 1.34
N GLY A 51 14.86 4.51 1.59
CA GLY A 51 15.91 4.68 0.58
C GLY A 51 15.69 3.79 -0.65
N ALA A 52 15.27 2.54 -0.47
CA ALA A 52 14.91 1.65 -1.57
C ALA A 52 13.67 2.15 -2.34
N ALA A 53 12.65 2.62 -1.62
CA ALA A 53 11.42 3.14 -2.23
C ALA A 53 11.65 4.45 -3.00
N THR A 54 12.44 5.38 -2.47
CA THR A 54 12.81 6.63 -3.16
C THR A 54 13.56 6.33 -4.46
N ALA A 55 14.48 5.37 -4.45
CA ALA A 55 15.22 4.95 -5.65
C ALA A 55 14.33 4.29 -6.74
N MET A 56 13.09 3.92 -6.40
CA MET A 56 12.09 3.42 -7.36
C MET A 56 11.32 4.52 -8.08
N LEU A 57 11.38 5.77 -7.61
CA LEU A 57 10.71 6.90 -8.27
C LEU A 57 11.29 7.11 -9.68
N ASP A 58 10.42 7.36 -10.65
CA ASP A 58 10.81 7.81 -11.99
C ASP A 58 11.11 9.32 -11.98
N GLU A 59 10.49 10.06 -11.05
CA GLU A 59 10.63 11.49 -10.87
C GLU A 59 10.36 11.87 -9.40
N GLU A 60 11.20 12.74 -8.83
CA GLU A 60 10.94 13.40 -7.55
C GLU A 60 10.24 14.74 -7.76
N HIS A 61 9.21 14.99 -6.96
CA HIS A 61 8.43 16.23 -6.97
C HIS A 61 8.87 17.18 -5.85
N GLN A 62 8.52 18.46 -6.00
CA GLN A 62 8.74 19.45 -4.96
C GLN A 62 7.88 19.14 -3.72
N MET A 63 8.46 19.34 -2.53
CA MET A 63 7.74 19.23 -1.26
C MET A 63 6.59 20.24 -1.18
N LEU A 64 5.45 19.79 -0.67
CA LEU A 64 4.29 20.64 -0.42
C LEU A 64 4.29 21.11 1.04
N VAL A 65 3.80 22.32 1.25
CA VAL A 65 3.56 22.85 2.60
C VAL A 65 2.43 22.04 3.25
N LEU A 66 2.70 21.52 4.45
CA LEU A 66 1.73 20.77 5.23
C LEU A 66 0.87 21.70 6.08
N GLY A 67 -0.37 21.30 6.31
CA GLY A 67 -1.28 22.00 7.22
C GLY A 67 -0.89 21.81 8.70
N PRO A 68 -1.43 22.64 9.59
CA PRO A 68 -1.22 22.47 11.03
C PRO A 68 -1.74 21.11 11.48
N GLY A 69 -0.91 20.34 12.18
CA GLY A 69 -1.26 19.02 12.73
C GLY A 69 -0.69 17.83 11.96
N ASP A 70 -0.02 18.03 10.83
CA ASP A 70 0.86 17.00 10.24
C ASP A 70 2.33 17.42 10.38
N GLN A 71 3.09 16.62 11.13
CA GLN A 71 4.52 16.82 11.39
C GLN A 71 5.39 15.78 10.66
N SER A 72 4.78 14.97 9.79
CA SER A 72 5.50 13.96 9.01
C SER A 72 6.34 14.61 7.91
N THR A 73 7.48 13.99 7.59
CA THR A 73 8.30 14.36 6.44
C THR A 73 7.99 13.41 5.30
N TYR A 74 7.50 13.94 4.19
CA TYR A 74 7.18 13.17 2.99
C TYR A 74 8.21 13.36 1.89
N THR A 75 8.46 12.29 1.15
CA THR A 75 9.07 12.36 -0.18
C THR A 75 7.96 12.21 -1.21
N LEU A 76 7.90 13.12 -2.17
CA LEU A 76 6.86 13.15 -3.20
C LEU A 76 7.47 12.79 -4.55
N GLY A 77 6.76 12.03 -5.37
CA GLY A 77 7.26 11.67 -6.68
C GLY A 77 6.25 10.94 -7.54
N ARG A 78 6.75 10.30 -8.60
CA ARG A 78 5.94 9.56 -9.56
C ARG A 78 6.55 8.19 -9.87
N ILE A 79 5.69 7.19 -10.02
CA ILE A 79 6.01 5.88 -10.59
C ILE A 79 4.98 5.57 -11.68
N GLY A 80 5.44 5.42 -12.91
CA GLY A 80 4.58 5.33 -14.09
C GLY A 80 3.64 6.52 -14.17
N HIS A 81 2.34 6.27 -14.03
CA HIS A 81 1.30 7.30 -14.08
C HIS A 81 0.76 7.69 -12.69
N HIS A 82 1.32 7.15 -11.61
CA HIS A 82 0.86 7.38 -10.24
C HIS A 82 1.74 8.38 -9.52
N ASN A 83 1.13 9.39 -8.92
CA ASN A 83 1.81 10.29 -7.99
C ASN A 83 1.80 9.68 -6.60
N ILE A 84 3.00 9.52 -6.03
CA ILE A 84 3.27 8.75 -4.81
C ILE A 84 3.65 9.69 -3.68
N VAL A 85 3.10 9.43 -2.49
CA VAL A 85 3.52 10.02 -1.21
C VAL A 85 4.27 8.95 -0.43
N LEU A 86 5.59 9.12 -0.28
CA LEU A 86 6.43 8.25 0.54
C LEU A 86 6.58 8.83 1.95
N VAL A 87 6.52 7.97 2.96
CA VAL A 87 6.82 8.33 4.35
C VAL A 87 7.60 7.23 5.04
N CYS A 88 8.55 7.60 5.90
CA CYS A 88 9.16 6.69 6.86
C CYS A 88 8.53 6.93 8.24
N LEU A 89 8.23 5.85 8.96
CA LEU A 89 7.80 5.95 10.34
C LEU A 89 8.92 6.52 11.23
N PRO A 90 8.59 7.29 12.29
CA PRO A 90 9.58 7.78 13.25
C PRO A 90 10.18 6.65 14.11
N SER A 91 9.41 5.57 14.31
CA SER A 91 9.84 4.31 14.88
C SER A 91 8.87 3.22 14.44
N TYR A 92 9.33 1.96 14.45
CA TYR A 92 8.51 0.80 14.12
C TYR A 92 7.34 0.60 15.10
N GLY A 93 6.40 -0.26 14.70
CA GLY A 93 5.26 -0.64 15.52
C GLY A 93 3.92 -0.05 15.08
N THR A 94 2.86 -0.81 15.38
CA THR A 94 1.48 -0.58 14.93
C THR A 94 0.93 0.81 15.26
N ALA A 95 1.16 1.33 16.47
CA ALA A 95 0.60 2.61 16.90
C ALA A 95 1.15 3.81 16.07
N LYS A 96 2.46 3.81 15.82
CA LYS A 96 3.10 4.87 15.01
C LYS A 96 2.66 4.79 13.56
N ALA A 97 2.54 3.57 13.05
CA ALA A 97 2.04 3.29 11.72
C ALA A 97 0.61 3.86 11.55
N ALA A 98 -0.28 3.63 12.52
CA ALA A 98 -1.65 4.16 12.53
C ALA A 98 -1.71 5.70 12.55
N THR A 99 -0.86 6.35 13.38
CA THR A 99 -0.78 7.81 13.43
C THR A 99 -0.34 8.40 12.09
N VAL A 100 0.74 7.88 11.51
CA VAL A 100 1.26 8.36 10.23
C VAL A 100 0.27 8.13 9.09
N ALA A 101 -0.40 6.97 9.06
CA ALA A 101 -1.44 6.70 8.07
C ALA A 101 -2.60 7.71 8.17
N SER A 102 -3.06 8.01 9.39
CA SER A 102 -4.13 8.99 9.63
C SER A 102 -3.73 10.41 9.21
N HIS A 103 -2.45 10.77 9.40
CA HIS A 103 -1.89 12.05 8.95
C HIS A 103 -1.84 12.14 7.43
N MET A 104 -1.30 11.09 6.79
CA MET A 104 -1.16 11.01 5.34
C MET A 104 -2.52 11.12 4.65
N LEU A 105 -3.54 10.37 5.10
CA LEU A 105 -4.89 10.43 4.52
C LEU A 105 -5.55 11.81 4.69
N ARG A 106 -5.22 12.53 5.77
CA ARG A 106 -5.73 13.89 6.00
C ARG A 106 -5.02 14.91 5.09
N SER A 107 -3.71 14.79 4.94
CA SER A 107 -2.91 15.71 4.13
C SER A 107 -3.11 15.48 2.63
N PHE A 108 -3.31 14.22 2.21
CA PHE A 108 -3.47 13.81 0.82
C PHE A 108 -4.82 13.10 0.62
N PRO A 109 -5.92 13.85 0.47
CA PRO A 109 -7.28 13.32 0.54
C PRO A 109 -7.67 12.38 -0.61
N ASN A 110 -6.92 12.40 -1.71
CA ASN A 110 -7.19 11.56 -2.89
C ASN A 110 -6.41 10.24 -2.88
N ILE A 111 -5.72 9.89 -1.79
CA ILE A 111 -5.12 8.57 -1.64
C ILE A 111 -6.23 7.52 -1.61
N GLN A 112 -6.23 6.66 -2.63
CA GLN A 112 -7.14 5.53 -2.77
C GLN A 112 -6.39 4.19 -2.70
N THR A 113 -5.07 4.24 -2.84
CA THR A 113 -4.20 3.06 -2.78
C THR A 113 -3.09 3.30 -1.77
N GLY A 114 -2.97 2.39 -0.82
CA GLY A 114 -1.87 2.34 0.13
C GLY A 114 -0.90 1.21 -0.18
N LEU A 115 0.36 1.38 0.16
CA LEU A 115 1.36 0.32 0.18
C LEU A 115 2.11 0.39 1.53
N MET A 116 2.26 -0.75 2.18
CA MET A 116 3.23 -0.93 3.26
C MET A 116 4.35 -1.80 2.70
N VAL A 117 5.52 -1.21 2.45
CA VAL A 117 6.63 -1.93 1.81
C VAL A 117 7.84 -1.86 2.71
N GLY A 118 8.46 -3.01 2.93
CA GLY A 118 9.64 -3.10 3.76
C GLY A 118 10.16 -4.51 3.89
N ILE A 119 10.91 -4.77 4.94
CA ILE A 119 11.42 -6.11 5.25
C ILE A 119 10.49 -6.85 6.21
N GLY A 120 10.59 -8.17 6.21
CA GLY A 120 9.87 -9.05 7.12
C GLY A 120 10.64 -10.35 7.40
N GLY A 121 10.18 -11.08 8.41
CA GLY A 121 10.69 -12.40 8.74
C GLY A 121 9.91 -13.48 7.99
N GLY A 122 10.61 -14.29 7.20
CA GLY A 122 10.01 -15.38 6.42
C GLY A 122 9.68 -16.58 7.29
N ILE A 123 8.62 -17.30 6.92
CA ILE A 123 8.18 -18.52 7.59
C ILE A 123 8.32 -19.68 6.59
N PRO A 124 9.47 -20.36 6.57
CA PRO A 124 9.64 -21.54 5.73
C PRO A 124 8.78 -22.68 6.27
N THR A 125 8.12 -23.40 5.38
CA THR A 125 7.33 -24.61 5.67
C THR A 125 7.66 -25.68 4.63
N ASN A 126 7.14 -26.89 4.80
CA ASN A 126 7.34 -27.95 3.81
C ASN A 126 6.63 -27.63 2.49
N GLU A 127 5.53 -26.88 2.56
CA GLU A 127 4.71 -26.49 1.41
C GLU A 127 5.19 -25.19 0.76
N VAL A 128 5.81 -24.30 1.55
CA VAL A 128 6.28 -22.99 1.12
C VAL A 128 7.75 -22.83 1.50
N ASP A 129 8.63 -23.11 0.54
CA ASP A 129 10.07 -22.86 0.66
C ASP A 129 10.37 -21.37 0.48
N ILE A 130 10.05 -20.53 1.47
CA ILE A 130 10.47 -19.13 1.50
C ILE A 130 11.97 -19.03 1.80
N ARG A 131 12.68 -18.17 1.07
CA ARG A 131 14.11 -17.92 1.20
C ARG A 131 14.44 -16.46 1.47
N LEU A 132 15.66 -16.19 1.96
CA LEU A 132 16.13 -14.82 2.12
C LEU A 132 16.20 -14.14 0.75
N GLY A 133 15.70 -12.90 0.69
CA GLY A 133 15.55 -12.16 -0.55
C GLY A 133 14.33 -12.51 -1.39
N ASP A 134 13.49 -13.48 -0.98
CA ASP A 134 12.15 -13.63 -1.54
C ASP A 134 11.23 -12.48 -1.12
N ILE A 135 10.08 -12.41 -1.76
CA ILE A 135 9.07 -11.37 -1.56
C ILE A 135 7.77 -12.04 -1.12
N VAL A 136 7.10 -11.47 -0.13
CA VAL A 136 5.75 -11.86 0.28
C VAL A 136 4.80 -10.71 -0.03
N VAL A 137 3.76 -11.00 -0.80
CA VAL A 137 2.64 -10.10 -1.05
C VAL A 137 1.44 -10.57 -0.23
N GLY A 138 0.99 -9.72 0.70
CA GLY A 138 -0.04 -10.05 1.67
C GLY A 138 -1.44 -10.15 1.05
N ASP A 139 -2.05 -11.34 1.03
CA ASP A 139 -3.49 -11.48 0.70
C ASP A 139 -4.42 -11.06 1.84
N SER A 140 -3.85 -11.04 3.05
CA SER A 140 -4.50 -10.71 4.31
C SER A 140 -3.46 -10.37 5.35
N VAL A 141 -3.82 -9.46 6.25
CA VAL A 141 -3.01 -9.06 7.42
C VAL A 141 -3.74 -9.50 8.68
N LEU A 142 -3.06 -10.24 9.53
CA LEU A 142 -3.57 -10.72 10.81
C LEU A 142 -2.77 -10.13 11.96
N GLN A 143 -3.41 -9.37 12.85
CA GLN A 143 -2.76 -8.97 14.09
C GLN A 143 -2.69 -10.17 15.05
N TYR A 144 -1.50 -10.76 15.20
CA TYR A 144 -1.35 -12.04 15.91
C TYR A 144 -1.18 -11.88 17.43
N ASP A 145 -0.77 -10.70 17.89
CA ASP A 145 -0.48 -10.39 19.29
C ASP A 145 -1.64 -9.68 20.02
N LEU A 146 -2.77 -9.46 19.34
CA LEU A 146 -3.99 -8.91 19.96
C LEU A 146 -4.86 -10.02 20.54
N GLY A 147 -5.00 -10.02 21.85
CA GLY A 147 -5.71 -11.08 22.56
C GLY A 147 -5.88 -10.81 24.03
N LYS A 148 -6.40 -11.81 24.72
CA LYS A 148 -6.60 -11.81 26.18
C LYS A 148 -5.81 -12.97 26.79
N THR A 149 -5.28 -12.74 27.98
CA THR A 149 -4.71 -13.81 28.78
C THR A 149 -5.83 -14.47 29.60
N VAL A 150 -6.04 -15.76 29.40
CA VAL A 150 -7.05 -16.54 30.11
C VAL A 150 -6.44 -17.36 31.26
N ARG A 151 -7.26 -18.17 31.92
CA ARG A 151 -6.86 -19.01 33.06
C ARG A 151 -5.63 -19.84 32.71
N GLY A 152 -4.66 -19.86 33.62
CA GLY A 152 -3.38 -20.56 33.43
C GLY A 152 -2.35 -19.79 32.60
N GLY A 153 -2.55 -18.48 32.37
CA GLY A 153 -1.59 -17.64 31.65
C GLY A 153 -1.58 -17.85 30.13
N LYS A 154 -2.53 -18.62 29.60
CA LYS A 154 -2.62 -18.90 28.16
C LYS A 154 -3.12 -17.66 27.42
N PHE A 155 -2.44 -17.27 26.35
CA PHE A 155 -2.90 -16.21 25.46
C PHE A 155 -3.93 -16.77 24.48
N GLU A 156 -5.09 -16.11 24.40
CA GLU A 156 -6.11 -16.35 23.39
C GLU A 156 -6.23 -15.12 22.49
N ARG A 157 -5.92 -15.31 21.20
CA ARG A 157 -6.07 -14.25 20.21
C ARG A 157 -7.54 -13.85 20.08
N THR A 158 -7.80 -12.55 20.11
CA THR A 158 -9.14 -11.96 19.90
C THR A 158 -9.25 -11.23 18.57
N GLY A 159 -8.13 -11.01 17.87
CA GLY A 159 -8.12 -10.54 16.49
C GLY A 159 -8.84 -11.52 15.55
N GLY A 160 -9.60 -10.99 14.58
CA GLY A 160 -10.34 -11.75 13.57
C GLY A 160 -9.45 -12.62 12.67
N LEU A 161 -10.02 -13.19 11.58
CA LEU A 161 -9.31 -14.13 10.70
C LEU A 161 -8.20 -13.50 9.82
N GLY A 162 -8.03 -12.18 9.92
CA GLY A 162 -7.21 -11.35 9.06
C GLY A 162 -8.08 -10.42 8.21
N LYS A 163 -7.55 -9.25 7.87
CA LYS A 163 -8.22 -8.25 7.03
C LYS A 163 -7.54 -8.25 5.66
N SER A 164 -8.33 -8.41 4.61
CA SER A 164 -7.81 -8.40 3.23
C SER A 164 -7.64 -6.97 2.69
N PRO A 165 -6.74 -6.75 1.72
CA PRO A 165 -6.61 -5.47 1.02
C PRO A 165 -7.92 -5.05 0.34
N PRO A 166 -8.05 -3.78 -0.09
CA PRO A 166 -9.11 -3.34 -1.00
C PRO A 166 -9.18 -4.14 -2.32
N ASP A 167 -10.36 -4.24 -2.93
CA ASP A 167 -10.58 -5.09 -4.12
C ASP A 167 -9.80 -4.65 -5.35
N ASN A 168 -9.56 -3.35 -5.54
CA ASN A 168 -8.69 -2.84 -6.60
C ASN A 168 -7.26 -3.40 -6.48
N LEU A 169 -6.73 -3.48 -5.26
CA LEU A 169 -5.41 -4.06 -5.00
C LEU A 169 -5.43 -5.59 -5.17
N LYS A 170 -6.49 -6.28 -4.73
CA LYS A 170 -6.63 -7.73 -4.98
C LYS A 170 -6.65 -8.05 -6.48
N MET A 171 -7.42 -7.30 -7.26
CA MET A 171 -7.48 -7.48 -8.72
C MET A 171 -6.13 -7.22 -9.37
N ALA A 172 -5.39 -6.20 -8.91
CA ALA A 172 -4.03 -5.96 -9.39
C ALA A 172 -3.10 -7.14 -9.08
N VAL A 173 -3.16 -7.69 -7.85
CA VAL A 173 -2.40 -8.90 -7.49
C VAL A 173 -2.77 -10.09 -8.36
N GLN A 174 -4.05 -10.34 -8.66
CA GLN A 174 -4.47 -11.43 -9.55
C GLN A 174 -3.95 -11.21 -10.98
N ASN A 175 -3.99 -9.99 -11.50
CA ASN A 175 -3.42 -9.66 -12.80
C ASN A 175 -1.90 -9.86 -12.84
N LEU A 176 -1.20 -9.50 -11.75
CA LEU A 176 0.25 -9.71 -11.63
C LEU A 176 0.57 -11.22 -11.68
N ARG A 177 -0.14 -12.03 -10.90
CA ARG A 177 -0.01 -13.51 -10.93
C ARG A 177 -0.28 -14.07 -12.33
N GLY A 178 -1.34 -13.61 -12.98
CA GLY A 178 -1.69 -14.05 -14.33
C GLY A 178 -0.59 -13.73 -15.35
N ARG A 179 0.06 -12.57 -15.23
CA ARG A 179 1.22 -12.22 -16.06
C ARG A 179 2.43 -13.09 -15.76
N HIS A 180 2.68 -13.37 -14.48
CA HIS A 180 3.80 -14.22 -14.04
C HIS A 180 3.68 -15.68 -14.48
N ASN A 181 2.48 -16.15 -14.80
CA ASN A 181 2.28 -17.46 -15.43
C ASN A 181 2.78 -17.53 -16.89
N VAL A 182 2.97 -16.38 -17.55
CA VAL A 182 3.35 -16.29 -18.98
C VAL A 182 4.75 -15.71 -19.15
N GLN A 183 5.13 -14.76 -18.30
CA GLN A 183 6.41 -14.05 -18.36
C GLN A 183 7.05 -14.00 -16.97
N PRO A 184 8.38 -13.99 -16.85
CA PRO A 184 9.02 -13.81 -15.56
C PRO A 184 8.67 -12.44 -14.94
N THR A 185 8.80 -12.33 -13.62
CA THR A 185 8.70 -11.05 -12.92
C THR A 185 9.73 -10.05 -13.43
N ARG A 186 9.36 -8.76 -13.45
CA ARG A 186 10.26 -7.66 -13.79
C ARG A 186 11.13 -7.18 -12.63
N VAL A 187 10.99 -7.76 -11.43
CA VAL A 187 11.79 -7.38 -10.26
C VAL A 187 13.30 -7.38 -10.54
N PRO A 188 13.90 -8.39 -11.20
CA PRO A 188 15.33 -8.39 -11.52
C PRO A 188 15.74 -7.20 -12.40
N ASP A 189 14.95 -6.89 -13.43
CA ASP A 189 15.22 -5.77 -14.35
C ASP A 189 15.10 -4.43 -13.63
N ILE A 190 14.05 -4.26 -12.81
CA ILE A 190 13.82 -3.05 -12.02
C ILE A 190 14.96 -2.83 -11.02
N LEU A 191 15.46 -3.92 -10.40
CA LEU A 191 16.58 -3.85 -9.48
C LEU A 191 17.89 -3.51 -10.21
N SER A 192 18.13 -4.07 -11.40
CA SER A 192 19.31 -3.70 -12.21
C SER A 192 19.31 -2.21 -12.54
N ASP A 193 18.17 -1.69 -13.02
CA ASP A 193 17.97 -0.27 -13.31
C ASP A 193 18.23 0.62 -12.08
N LEU A 194 17.74 0.22 -10.90
CA LEU A 194 18.05 0.93 -9.65
C LEU A 194 19.55 1.00 -9.40
N LEU A 195 20.26 -0.12 -9.52
CA LEU A 195 21.70 -0.23 -9.23
C LEU A 195 22.55 0.52 -10.26
N GLU A 196 22.05 0.69 -11.48
CA GLU A 196 22.67 1.47 -12.54
C GLU A 196 22.45 2.97 -12.34
N ARG A 197 21.22 3.40 -12.02
CA ARG A 197 20.89 4.81 -11.76
C ARG A 197 21.51 5.34 -10.48
N HIS A 198 21.70 4.48 -9.47
CA HIS A 198 22.25 4.86 -8.17
C HIS A 198 23.43 3.96 -7.76
N PRO A 199 24.62 4.07 -8.42
CA PRO A 199 25.75 3.17 -8.17
C PRO A 199 26.24 3.14 -6.72
N SER A 200 26.12 4.26 -6.00
CA SER A 200 26.48 4.37 -4.57
C SER A 200 25.64 3.47 -3.65
N THR A 201 24.49 2.99 -4.11
CA THR A 201 23.60 2.14 -3.32
C THR A 201 23.92 0.65 -3.46
N ARG A 202 24.85 0.28 -4.35
CA ARG A 202 25.17 -1.12 -4.68
C ARG A 202 25.62 -1.93 -3.47
N GLU A 203 26.46 -1.37 -2.60
CA GLU A 203 26.89 -2.07 -1.38
C GLU A 203 25.71 -2.47 -0.48
N ARG A 204 24.63 -1.69 -0.51
CA ARG A 204 23.45 -1.89 0.34
C ARG A 204 22.39 -2.76 -0.31
N TYR A 205 22.10 -2.56 -1.60
CA TYR A 205 20.95 -3.15 -2.27
C TYR A 205 21.31 -4.26 -3.25
N ALA A 206 22.59 -4.49 -3.53
CA ALA A 206 22.99 -5.66 -4.29
C ALA A 206 22.70 -6.95 -3.51
N ARG A 207 22.47 -8.02 -4.25
CA ARG A 207 22.19 -9.31 -3.65
C ARG A 207 23.40 -9.86 -2.91
N PRO A 208 23.26 -10.31 -1.66
CA PRO A 208 24.30 -11.05 -0.96
C PRO A 208 24.63 -12.38 -1.66
N MET A 209 25.75 -12.98 -1.29
CA MET A 209 26.10 -14.31 -1.78
C MET A 209 25.04 -15.34 -1.38
N ALA A 210 24.64 -16.22 -2.30
CA ALA A 210 23.63 -17.25 -2.04
C ALA A 210 23.99 -18.17 -0.86
N THR A 211 25.28 -18.39 -0.59
CA THR A 211 25.78 -19.17 0.56
C THR A 211 25.51 -18.54 1.93
N LEU A 212 25.04 -17.30 1.96
CA LEU A 212 24.60 -16.58 3.17
C LEU A 212 23.10 -16.73 3.43
N ASP A 213 22.36 -17.39 2.53
CA ASP A 213 20.99 -17.85 2.80
C ASP A 213 21.05 -19.17 3.57
N ARG A 214 20.90 -19.10 4.89
CA ARG A 214 21.01 -20.25 5.79
C ARG A 214 19.76 -20.33 6.67
N LEU A 215 18.99 -21.39 6.47
CA LEU A 215 17.93 -21.80 7.38
C LEU A 215 18.49 -22.82 8.35
N PHE A 216 18.50 -22.52 9.64
CA PHE A 216 18.87 -23.47 10.68
C PHE A 216 17.67 -24.30 11.12
N ASP A 217 17.92 -25.47 11.69
CA ASP A 217 16.91 -26.27 12.37
C ASP A 217 16.21 -25.42 13.43
N ALA A 218 14.88 -25.50 13.48
CA ALA A 218 14.06 -24.66 14.35
C ALA A 218 14.35 -24.86 15.85
N ALA A 219 14.96 -25.99 16.23
CA ALA A 219 15.36 -26.32 17.58
C ALA A 219 16.80 -25.93 17.93
N TYR A 220 17.59 -25.51 16.95
CA TYR A 220 18.92 -24.99 17.16
C TYR A 220 18.82 -23.48 17.42
N ASP A 221 19.30 -23.03 18.56
CA ASP A 221 19.37 -21.60 18.89
C ASP A 221 20.72 -21.02 18.46
N HIS A 222 20.71 -19.73 18.14
CA HIS A 222 21.92 -19.02 17.75
C HIS A 222 22.93 -19.01 18.91
N VAL A 223 24.19 -19.28 18.59
CA VAL A 223 25.29 -19.22 19.57
C VAL A 223 25.69 -17.77 19.75
N GLU A 224 25.22 -17.17 20.83
CA GLU A 224 25.53 -15.77 21.19
C GLU A 224 27.04 -15.59 21.43
N GLU A 225 27.59 -14.47 20.93
CA GLU A 225 28.94 -14.07 21.31
C GLU A 225 28.91 -13.33 22.66
N PRO A 226 29.79 -13.70 23.62
CA PRO A 226 29.93 -12.94 24.85
C PRO A 226 30.26 -11.48 24.51
N ASN A 227 29.45 -10.55 25.02
CA ASN A 227 29.55 -9.08 24.87
C ASN A 227 28.98 -8.46 23.58
N ASN A 228 28.18 -9.18 22.77
CA ASN A 228 27.51 -8.54 21.64
C ASN A 228 26.14 -9.14 21.33
N GLU A 229 25.11 -8.69 22.07
CA GLU A 229 23.68 -9.03 21.90
C GLU A 229 23.12 -8.69 20.51
N ASN A 230 23.92 -8.06 19.64
CA ASN A 230 23.56 -7.67 18.28
C ASN A 230 24.48 -8.26 17.21
N THR A 231 25.29 -9.29 17.54
CA THR A 231 26.04 -10.04 16.52
C THR A 231 25.06 -10.76 15.60
N THR A 232 25.12 -10.45 14.31
CA THR A 232 24.29 -11.07 13.25
C THR A 232 25.09 -12.07 12.41
N SER A 233 26.27 -12.44 12.89
CA SER A 233 27.12 -13.41 12.23
C SER A 233 26.90 -14.80 12.81
N CYS A 234 26.35 -15.71 12.00
CA CYS A 234 26.30 -17.14 12.28
C CYS A 234 27.67 -17.83 12.13
N GLY A 235 28.78 -17.14 12.45
CA GLY A 235 30.14 -17.63 12.27
C GLY A 235 30.55 -18.71 13.28
N ARG A 236 29.93 -18.69 14.48
CA ARG A 236 30.12 -19.70 15.54
C ARG A 236 29.03 -20.77 15.57
N CYS A 237 28.05 -20.67 14.68
CA CYS A 237 26.97 -21.64 14.63
C CYS A 237 27.44 -22.95 14.01
N ASP A 238 26.95 -24.07 14.53
CA ASP A 238 27.17 -25.39 13.96
C ASP A 238 26.49 -25.47 12.58
N MET A 239 27.32 -25.50 11.53
CA MET A 239 26.85 -25.57 10.15
C MET A 239 26.17 -26.90 9.81
N SER A 240 26.33 -27.94 10.63
CA SER A 240 25.57 -29.19 10.48
C SER A 240 24.08 -29.03 10.78
N GLN A 241 23.71 -27.97 11.51
CA GLN A 241 22.32 -27.63 11.84
C GLN A 241 21.62 -26.86 10.72
N VAL A 242 22.31 -26.54 9.61
CA VAL A 242 21.69 -25.90 8.45
C VAL A 242 20.84 -26.93 7.70
N VAL A 243 19.55 -26.60 7.54
CA VAL A 243 18.58 -27.42 6.83
C VAL A 243 18.97 -27.52 5.36
N GLN A 244 19.17 -28.75 4.88
CA GLN A 244 19.43 -29.01 3.47
C GLN A 244 18.14 -28.80 2.67
N ARG A 245 18.22 -27.93 1.67
CA ARG A 245 17.09 -27.57 0.79
C ARG A 245 17.49 -27.82 -0.66
N PRO A 246 16.57 -28.28 -1.53
CA PRO A 246 16.85 -28.44 -2.96
C PRO A 246 17.39 -27.15 -3.58
N GLU A 247 18.29 -27.26 -4.56
CA GLU A 247 18.69 -26.08 -5.33
C GLU A 247 17.50 -25.56 -6.14
N ARG A 248 17.35 -24.23 -6.18
CA ARG A 248 16.37 -23.61 -7.07
C ARG A 248 16.95 -23.54 -8.48
N PRO A 249 16.11 -23.72 -9.52
CA PRO A 249 16.56 -23.71 -10.91
C PRO A 249 17.08 -22.33 -11.34
N ASP A 250 16.55 -21.26 -10.75
CA ASP A 250 17.07 -19.91 -10.91
C ASP A 250 17.51 -19.36 -9.54
N GLN A 251 18.40 -18.38 -9.59
CA GLN A 251 18.76 -17.63 -8.39
C GLN A 251 17.94 -16.35 -8.24
N HIS A 252 16.80 -16.18 -8.89
CA HIS A 252 16.01 -14.96 -8.72
C HIS A 252 15.17 -15.04 -7.44
N CYS A 253 14.73 -13.88 -6.94
CA CYS A 253 13.78 -13.85 -5.85
C CYS A 253 12.43 -14.40 -6.32
N GLN A 254 11.76 -15.16 -5.47
CA GLN A 254 10.41 -15.65 -5.73
C GLN A 254 9.36 -14.77 -5.01
N ILE A 255 8.19 -14.63 -5.63
CA ILE A 255 7.06 -13.93 -5.05
C ILE A 255 6.09 -14.96 -4.46
N HIS A 256 5.96 -14.94 -3.15
CA HIS A 256 5.00 -15.73 -2.39
C HIS A 256 3.79 -14.86 -2.08
N TYR A 257 2.61 -15.47 -2.10
CA TYR A 257 1.40 -14.78 -1.71
C TYR A 257 0.75 -15.51 -0.55
N GLY A 258 0.41 -14.79 0.50
CA GLY A 258 -0.22 -15.40 1.66
C GLY A 258 -0.45 -14.42 2.79
N LYS A 259 -0.90 -14.97 3.92
CA LYS A 259 -1.20 -14.20 5.10
C LYS A 259 0.06 -13.68 5.78
N ILE A 260 0.04 -12.41 6.14
CA ILE A 260 1.09 -11.76 6.92
C ILE A 260 0.62 -11.58 8.36
N ALA A 261 1.43 -12.07 9.30
CA ALA A 261 1.21 -11.91 10.73
C ALA A 261 1.88 -10.63 11.23
N SER A 262 1.06 -9.66 11.63
CA SER A 262 1.46 -8.35 12.11
C SER A 262 1.40 -8.26 13.64
N GLY A 263 2.36 -7.63 14.30
CA GLY A 263 2.31 -7.39 15.74
C GLY A 263 3.52 -6.65 16.27
N ASN A 264 3.47 -6.17 17.50
CA ASN A 264 4.55 -5.42 18.12
C ASN A 264 5.66 -6.33 18.71
N GLN A 265 5.50 -7.65 18.61
CA GLN A 265 6.50 -8.62 19.05
C GLN A 265 7.44 -9.01 17.92
N VAL A 266 8.74 -9.07 18.21
CA VAL A 266 9.73 -9.64 17.29
C VAL A 266 9.85 -11.13 17.59
N ILE A 267 9.63 -11.99 16.59
CA ILE A 267 9.89 -13.42 16.74
C ILE A 267 11.39 -13.67 16.53
N LYS A 268 12.03 -14.23 17.55
CA LYS A 268 13.46 -14.59 17.60
C LYS A 268 13.68 -16.04 18.05
N HIS A 269 12.73 -16.94 17.80
CA HIS A 269 12.80 -18.32 18.28
C HIS A 269 12.12 -19.27 17.28
N GLY A 270 12.88 -20.21 16.72
CA GLY A 270 12.45 -21.08 15.61
C GLY A 270 11.22 -21.93 15.96
N LYS A 271 11.20 -22.59 17.12
CA LYS A 271 10.01 -23.36 17.53
C LYS A 271 8.77 -22.49 17.72
N THR A 272 8.93 -21.24 18.19
CA THR A 272 7.79 -20.31 18.32
C THR A 272 7.29 -19.90 16.95
N ARG A 273 8.18 -19.59 16.01
CA ARG A 273 7.83 -19.34 14.60
C ARG A 273 7.01 -20.50 14.03
N ASP A 274 7.49 -21.73 14.12
CA ASP A 274 6.83 -22.90 13.53
C ASP A 274 5.48 -23.20 14.20
N ARG A 275 5.37 -22.98 15.51
CA ARG A 275 4.10 -23.09 16.22
C ARG A 275 3.10 -22.05 15.72
N LEU A 276 3.51 -20.78 15.65
CA LEU A 276 2.66 -19.70 15.15
C LEU A 276 2.32 -19.92 13.67
N ALA A 277 3.25 -20.37 12.84
CA ALA A 277 3.01 -20.69 11.43
C ALA A 277 1.80 -21.62 11.27
N ARG A 278 1.76 -22.71 12.05
CA ARG A 278 0.65 -23.67 12.05
C ARG A 278 -0.66 -23.09 12.61
N GLU A 279 -0.57 -22.27 13.67
CA GLU A 279 -1.75 -21.65 14.29
C GLU A 279 -2.37 -20.52 13.44
N LEU A 280 -1.54 -19.81 12.68
CA LEU A 280 -1.92 -18.62 11.93
C LEU A 280 -2.20 -18.91 10.45
N GLY A 281 -1.52 -19.91 9.88
CA GLY A 281 -1.41 -20.09 8.43
C GLY A 281 -0.72 -18.89 7.76
N ALA A 282 0.24 -18.28 8.45
CA ALA A 282 0.98 -17.11 7.96
C ALA A 282 2.30 -17.55 7.33
N VAL A 283 2.78 -16.76 6.36
CA VAL A 283 4.04 -17.00 5.65
C VAL A 283 5.12 -15.94 5.96
N CYS A 284 4.73 -14.85 6.62
CA CYS A 284 5.63 -13.75 6.99
C CYS A 284 5.21 -13.12 8.32
N PHE A 285 6.19 -12.68 9.11
CA PHE A 285 6.02 -11.78 10.26
C PHE A 285 6.51 -10.37 9.94
N GLU A 286 5.77 -9.35 10.38
CA GLU A 286 6.17 -7.94 10.35
C GLU A 286 5.47 -7.15 11.49
N MET A 287 5.73 -5.84 11.64
CA MET A 287 5.41 -5.12 12.88
C MET A 287 4.50 -3.88 12.75
N GLU A 288 4.04 -3.53 11.55
CA GLU A 288 3.36 -2.24 11.32
C GLU A 288 1.95 -2.40 10.76
N ALA A 289 1.73 -3.37 9.87
CA ALA A 289 0.58 -3.37 8.99
C ALA A 289 -0.77 -3.43 9.72
N ALA A 290 -0.87 -4.11 10.87
CA ALA A 290 -2.08 -4.11 11.69
C ALA A 290 -2.53 -2.68 12.04
N GLY A 291 -1.59 -1.79 12.35
CA GLY A 291 -1.88 -0.39 12.66
C GLY A 291 -2.41 0.39 11.46
N LEU A 292 -1.86 0.17 10.27
CA LEU A 292 -2.37 0.78 9.03
C LEU A 292 -3.80 0.33 8.75
N VAL A 293 -4.03 -0.97 8.89
CA VAL A 293 -5.32 -1.57 8.63
C VAL A 293 -6.39 -1.09 9.65
N ASP A 294 -6.00 -0.90 10.91
CA ASP A 294 -6.89 -0.34 11.94
C ASP A 294 -7.14 1.16 11.76
N ALA A 295 -6.21 1.89 11.13
CA ALA A 295 -6.38 3.28 10.71
C ALA A 295 -7.16 3.42 9.38
N ASN A 296 -7.79 2.34 8.88
CA ASN A 296 -8.51 2.30 7.61
C ASN A 296 -7.66 2.72 6.39
N PHE A 297 -6.34 2.55 6.47
CA PHE A 297 -5.44 2.82 5.35
C PHE A 297 -5.64 1.75 4.26
N PRO A 298 -5.93 2.12 3.00
CA PRO A 298 -6.33 1.17 1.95
C PRO A 298 -5.12 0.44 1.36
N CYS A 299 -4.37 -0.32 2.18
CA CYS A 299 -3.06 -0.83 1.77
C CYS A 299 -2.97 -2.31 1.42
N LEU A 300 -2.05 -2.59 0.50
CA LEU A 300 -1.42 -3.90 0.31
C LEU A 300 -0.06 -3.90 1.02
N VAL A 301 0.30 -5.02 1.62
CA VAL A 301 1.57 -5.21 2.31
C VAL A 301 2.52 -6.03 1.44
N VAL A 302 3.74 -5.55 1.24
CA VAL A 302 4.78 -6.22 0.46
C VAL A 302 6.04 -6.30 1.30
N ARG A 303 6.49 -7.51 1.64
CA ARG A 303 7.66 -7.73 2.49
C ARG A 303 8.75 -8.48 1.78
N GLY A 304 9.95 -7.92 1.75
CA GLY A 304 11.15 -8.65 1.37
C GLY A 304 11.66 -9.44 2.57
N ILE A 305 12.05 -10.69 2.37
CA ILE A 305 12.45 -11.57 3.46
C ILE A 305 13.91 -11.33 3.83
N SER A 306 14.16 -10.80 5.03
CA SER A 306 15.50 -10.48 5.54
C SER A 306 16.03 -11.45 6.59
N ASP A 307 15.15 -12.18 7.26
CA ASP A 307 15.49 -13.23 8.22
C ASP A 307 14.39 -14.29 8.28
N TYR A 308 14.60 -15.37 9.04
CA TYR A 308 13.66 -16.48 9.16
C TYR A 308 12.82 -16.44 10.44
N ALA A 309 12.58 -15.27 11.02
CA ALA A 309 11.82 -15.09 12.25
C ALA A 309 12.29 -16.00 13.40
N ASP A 310 13.59 -16.24 13.48
CA ASP A 310 14.26 -17.04 14.50
C ASP A 310 15.43 -16.26 15.13
N SER A 311 16.25 -16.95 15.91
CA SER A 311 17.42 -16.37 16.58
C SER A 311 18.56 -16.02 15.62
N HIS A 312 18.56 -16.54 14.38
CA HIS A 312 19.66 -16.41 13.41
C HIS A 312 19.46 -15.18 12.51
N LYS A 313 19.41 -13.99 13.12
CA LYS A 313 19.21 -12.74 12.39
C LYS A 313 20.34 -12.49 11.39
N ASN A 314 19.99 -12.03 10.20
CA ASN A 314 20.93 -11.79 9.11
C ASN A 314 20.78 -10.38 8.53
N ASN A 315 21.51 -9.43 9.10
CA ASN A 315 21.40 -8.02 8.68
C ASN A 315 21.92 -7.76 7.26
N LEU A 316 22.74 -8.65 6.70
CA LEU A 316 23.27 -8.50 5.33
C LEU A 316 22.16 -8.55 4.27
N TRP A 317 21.05 -9.21 4.56
CA TRP A 317 19.94 -9.33 3.62
C TRP A 317 18.95 -8.16 3.67
N GLN A 318 18.98 -7.32 4.71
CA GLN A 318 17.95 -6.27 4.91
C GLN A 318 17.89 -5.30 3.72
N GLY A 319 19.04 -4.86 3.22
CA GLY A 319 19.08 -3.94 2.09
C GLY A 319 18.53 -4.58 0.82
N TYR A 320 19.04 -5.75 0.42
CA TYR A 320 18.53 -6.46 -0.75
C TYR A 320 17.02 -6.79 -0.63
N ALA A 321 16.58 -7.28 0.53
CA ALA A 321 15.18 -7.57 0.82
C ALA A 321 14.28 -6.34 0.64
N ALA A 322 14.69 -5.18 1.17
CA ALA A 322 13.95 -3.93 0.97
C ALA A 322 13.91 -3.52 -0.51
N ALA A 323 15.01 -3.69 -1.25
CA ALA A 323 15.10 -3.33 -2.66
C ALA A 323 14.20 -4.19 -3.54
N VAL A 324 14.16 -5.51 -3.33
CA VAL A 324 13.27 -6.40 -4.09
C VAL A 324 11.80 -6.18 -3.74
N ALA A 325 11.48 -5.89 -2.48
CA ALA A 325 10.12 -5.52 -2.07
C ALA A 325 9.66 -4.23 -2.75
N ALA A 326 10.52 -3.20 -2.77
CA ALA A 326 10.26 -1.95 -3.47
C ALA A 326 10.14 -2.14 -4.98
N ALA A 327 10.93 -3.04 -5.58
CA ALA A 327 10.85 -3.36 -7.00
C ALA A 327 9.52 -4.05 -7.34
N CYS A 328 9.05 -4.98 -6.50
CA CYS A 328 7.75 -5.62 -6.67
C CYS A 328 6.60 -4.62 -6.53
N ALA A 329 6.70 -3.69 -5.59
CA ALA A 329 5.74 -2.61 -5.44
C ALA A 329 5.72 -1.69 -6.68
N LYS A 330 6.88 -1.35 -7.25
CA LYS A 330 6.99 -0.63 -8.53
C LYS A 330 6.34 -1.42 -9.67
N GLU A 331 6.64 -2.71 -9.81
CA GLU A 331 6.01 -3.58 -10.82
C GLU A 331 4.48 -3.57 -10.69
N LEU A 332 3.95 -3.72 -9.47
CA LEU A 332 2.51 -3.65 -9.19
C LEU A 332 1.90 -2.29 -9.56
N LEU A 333 2.57 -1.17 -9.27
CA LEU A 333 2.09 0.15 -9.63
C LEU A 333 1.99 0.35 -11.14
N THR A 334 2.86 -0.28 -11.94
CA THR A 334 2.77 -0.21 -13.41
C THR A 334 1.54 -0.90 -14.01
N ILE A 335 0.88 -1.76 -13.24
CA ILE A 335 -0.32 -2.48 -13.69
C ILE A 335 -1.61 -1.93 -13.08
N LEU A 336 -1.49 -1.13 -12.02
CA LEU A 336 -2.62 -0.50 -11.36
C LEU A 336 -3.22 0.59 -12.26
N PRO A 337 -4.54 0.57 -12.50
CA PRO A 337 -5.19 1.62 -13.29
C PRO A 337 -5.13 2.95 -12.55
N VAL A 338 -4.96 4.03 -13.29
CA VAL A 338 -5.05 5.38 -12.73
C VAL A 338 -6.52 5.72 -12.56
N GLY A 339 -6.95 5.95 -11.32
CA GLY A 339 -8.28 6.49 -11.05
C GLY A 339 -8.41 7.86 -11.71
N GLN A 340 -9.51 8.11 -12.41
CA GLN A 340 -9.80 9.48 -12.88
C GLN A 340 -9.99 10.35 -11.65
N ASN A 341 -9.09 11.32 -11.44
CA ASN A 341 -9.39 12.46 -10.57
C ASN A 341 -10.69 13.06 -11.12
N PRO A 342 -11.76 13.23 -10.32
CA PRO A 342 -12.88 14.04 -10.77
C PRO A 342 -12.26 15.37 -11.21
N CYS A 343 -12.32 15.62 -12.52
CA CYS A 343 -11.73 16.77 -13.16
C CYS A 343 -12.16 17.99 -12.32
N ARG A 344 -11.21 18.84 -11.94
CA ARG A 344 -11.55 20.17 -11.43
C ARG A 344 -12.41 20.80 -12.50
N VAL A 345 -13.73 20.77 -12.32
CA VAL A 345 -14.62 21.69 -13.02
C VAL A 345 -14.14 23.04 -12.49
N THR A 346 -13.24 23.68 -13.24
CA THR A 346 -13.01 25.09 -13.10
C THR A 346 -14.39 25.70 -13.31
N SER A 347 -14.96 26.27 -12.24
CA SER A 347 -16.16 27.08 -12.30
C SER A 347 -15.85 28.38 -13.03
N GLN A 348 -15.50 28.26 -14.31
CA GLN A 348 -15.40 29.31 -15.31
C GLN A 348 -15.80 28.71 -16.66
N GLY A 349 -16.96 28.06 -16.69
CA GLY A 349 -17.72 27.83 -17.90
C GLY A 349 -18.89 28.79 -17.88
N HIS A 350 -18.81 29.88 -18.63
CA HIS A 350 -19.99 30.60 -19.07
C HIS A 350 -20.93 29.57 -19.71
N LEU A 351 -22.14 29.42 -19.17
CA LEU A 351 -23.21 28.75 -19.88
C LEU A 351 -23.50 29.58 -21.14
N PRO A 352 -23.50 29.01 -22.35
CA PRO A 352 -24.12 29.67 -23.48
C PRO A 352 -25.60 29.86 -23.16
N ASP A 353 -26.06 31.12 -23.20
CA ASP A 353 -27.46 31.50 -23.09
C ASP A 353 -28.26 30.93 -24.27
N ASP A 354 -28.59 29.64 -24.27
CA ASP A 354 -29.52 29.09 -25.28
C ASP A 354 -30.17 27.73 -24.94
N VAL A 355 -30.33 27.37 -23.65
CA VAL A 355 -31.07 26.13 -23.26
C VAL A 355 -32.10 26.35 -22.15
N SER A 356 -32.53 27.60 -21.91
CA SER A 356 -33.62 27.89 -20.95
C SER A 356 -35.01 28.03 -21.58
N GLN A 357 -35.20 27.65 -22.84
CA GLN A 357 -36.52 27.61 -23.47
C GLN A 357 -36.77 26.26 -24.13
N LYS A 358 -37.07 25.23 -23.33
CA LYS A 358 -37.86 24.06 -23.77
C LYS A 358 -38.18 23.14 -22.59
N LEU A 359 -38.93 23.65 -21.61
CA LEU A 359 -39.66 22.82 -20.63
C LEU A 359 -40.88 23.59 -20.13
N SER A 360 -41.81 23.84 -21.05
CA SER A 360 -43.16 24.29 -20.73
C SER A 360 -44.13 23.66 -21.74
N LEU A 361 -44.59 22.45 -21.44
CA LEU A 361 -45.86 21.97 -21.96
C LEU A 361 -46.47 20.93 -21.01
N ASP A 362 -47.36 21.47 -20.18
CA ASP A 362 -48.55 20.90 -19.55
C ASP A 362 -48.75 19.38 -19.50
N LYS A 363 -49.05 18.89 -18.29
CA LYS A 363 -50.26 18.07 -18.05
C LYS A 363 -50.81 18.28 -16.64
N LYS A 364 -52.02 18.86 -16.62
CA LYS A 364 -52.96 19.05 -15.50
C LYS A 364 -53.26 17.75 -14.75
N ILE A 365 -53.25 17.79 -13.43
CA ILE A 365 -54.15 16.98 -12.58
C ILE A 365 -54.71 17.92 -11.49
N ARG A 366 -56.04 17.99 -11.40
CA ARG A 366 -56.80 18.75 -10.40
C ARG A 366 -56.87 17.96 -9.08
N PRO A 367 -56.88 18.60 -7.90
CA PRO A 367 -57.21 17.93 -6.65
C PRO A 367 -58.72 17.99 -6.39
N GLU A 368 -59.36 16.85 -6.22
CA GLU A 368 -60.72 16.77 -5.66
C GLU A 368 -60.61 16.56 -4.14
N ARG A 369 -61.38 17.38 -3.41
CA ARG A 369 -61.59 17.31 -1.96
C ARG A 369 -62.32 16.00 -1.62
N LEU A 370 -61.97 15.40 -0.48
CA LEU A 370 -62.93 14.60 0.27
C LEU A 370 -63.05 15.17 1.68
N GLU A 371 -64.29 15.46 2.03
CA GLU A 371 -64.73 16.10 3.26
C GLU A 371 -64.57 15.15 4.48
N THR A 372 -64.29 15.76 5.62
CA THR A 372 -64.38 15.20 6.96
C THR A 372 -65.84 15.07 7.39
N ASP A 373 -66.26 13.97 8.03
CA ASP A 373 -66.82 13.97 9.41
C ASP A 373 -67.18 12.55 9.93
N PRO A 374 -67.58 12.32 11.21
CA PRO A 374 -66.73 11.59 12.16
C PRO A 374 -67.43 10.40 12.86
N ALA A 375 -66.69 9.79 13.79
CA ALA A 375 -67.13 8.85 14.83
C ALA A 375 -67.38 7.38 14.40
N VAL A 376 -66.64 6.44 14.98
CA VAL A 376 -67.07 5.67 16.17
C VAL A 376 -65.95 4.67 16.54
N SER A 377 -65.71 4.70 17.85
CA SER A 377 -64.92 3.86 18.76
C SER A 377 -64.57 2.39 18.42
N GLU A 378 -63.51 1.96 19.13
CA GLU A 378 -63.15 0.61 19.58
C GLU A 378 -62.05 -0.14 18.81
N PHE A 379 -60.90 -0.26 19.50
CA PHE A 379 -59.88 -1.28 19.24
C PHE A 379 -60.38 -2.67 19.67
N PRO A 380 -60.07 -3.71 18.88
CA PRO A 380 -59.70 -4.98 19.48
C PRO A 380 -58.30 -5.46 19.05
N ALA A 381 -57.74 -6.28 19.92
CA ALA A 381 -56.36 -6.72 19.98
C ALA A 381 -55.95 -7.78 18.94
N GLN A 382 -54.63 -7.85 18.73
CA GLN A 382 -53.79 -9.02 18.43
C GLN A 382 -54.46 -10.20 17.69
N SER A 383 -54.36 -10.21 16.35
CA SER A 383 -54.18 -11.46 15.57
C SER A 383 -53.92 -11.29 14.06
N GLN A 384 -53.77 -10.08 13.49
CA GLN A 384 -53.55 -9.92 12.04
C GLN A 384 -52.33 -9.06 11.65
N LEU A 385 -51.18 -9.34 12.25
CA LEU A 385 -49.88 -8.74 11.82
C LEU A 385 -49.12 -9.59 10.80
N SER A 386 -49.63 -10.75 10.39
CA SER A 386 -48.95 -11.62 9.42
C SER A 386 -49.21 -11.25 7.95
N SER A 387 -50.30 -10.56 7.59
CA SER A 387 -50.60 -10.25 6.17
C SER A 387 -50.04 -8.89 5.68
N VAL A 388 -49.60 -8.01 6.58
CA VAL A 388 -49.03 -6.70 6.20
C VAL A 388 -47.54 -6.80 5.89
N VAL A 389 -46.83 -7.77 6.47
CA VAL A 389 -45.40 -7.99 6.24
C VAL A 389 -45.14 -8.65 4.87
N GLU A 390 -45.97 -9.63 4.46
CA GLU A 390 -45.83 -10.29 3.15
C GLU A 390 -46.13 -9.34 1.97
N THR A 391 -46.97 -8.33 2.18
CA THR A 391 -47.31 -7.36 1.11
C THR A 391 -46.18 -6.32 0.90
N LEU A 392 -45.37 -6.04 1.92
CA LEU A 392 -44.24 -5.10 1.84
C LEU A 392 -42.96 -5.76 1.29
N GLU A 393 -42.77 -7.07 1.49
CA GLU A 393 -41.66 -7.82 0.88
C GLU A 393 -41.81 -7.96 -0.65
N HIS A 394 -43.04 -7.98 -1.18
CA HIS A 394 -43.27 -8.06 -2.62
C HIS A 394 -43.03 -6.72 -3.34
N LEU A 395 -43.24 -5.59 -2.67
CA LEU A 395 -42.96 -4.25 -3.24
C LEU A 395 -41.48 -3.84 -3.14
N GLY A 396 -40.73 -4.42 -2.21
CA GLY A 396 -39.28 -4.19 -2.06
C GLY A 396 -38.41 -4.80 -3.17
N ASN A 397 -38.92 -5.81 -3.90
CA ASN A 397 -38.16 -6.52 -4.93
C ASN A 397 -38.28 -5.93 -6.35
N ILE A 398 -39.05 -4.85 -6.54
CA ILE A 398 -39.31 -4.27 -7.87
C ILE A 398 -38.54 -2.95 -8.12
N ILE A 399 -37.89 -2.35 -7.10
CA ILE A 399 -37.20 -1.06 -7.26
C ILE A 399 -35.71 -1.15 -6.88
N GLN A 400 -34.90 -1.60 -7.83
CA GLN A 400 -33.47 -1.29 -7.91
C GLN A 400 -33.27 -0.12 -8.88
N VAL A 401 -33.18 1.12 -8.41
CA VAL A 401 -32.38 2.18 -9.09
C VAL A 401 -31.89 3.21 -8.05
N SER A 402 -30.56 3.32 -7.99
CA SER A 402 -29.71 4.46 -7.56
C SER A 402 -30.39 5.69 -6.92
N THR A 403 -30.22 5.87 -5.61
CA THR A 403 -29.69 7.08 -4.93
C THR A 403 -29.84 6.91 -3.41
N LYS A 404 -28.73 6.94 -2.65
CA LYS A 404 -28.77 6.95 -1.18
C LYS A 404 -29.13 8.35 -0.70
N VAL A 405 -30.40 8.57 -0.35
CA VAL A 405 -30.81 9.65 0.55
C VAL A 405 -30.68 9.10 1.98
N SER A 406 -29.79 9.68 2.77
CA SER A 406 -29.67 9.38 4.21
C SER A 406 -30.83 10.05 4.96
N ILE A 407 -31.76 9.25 5.50
CA ILE A 407 -32.77 9.73 6.44
C ILE A 407 -32.23 9.50 7.85
N ASN A 408 -31.93 10.59 8.57
CA ASN A 408 -31.59 10.56 9.99
C ASN A 408 -32.86 10.42 10.82
N PHE A 409 -32.94 9.39 11.66
CA PHE A 409 -33.93 9.33 12.74
C PHE A 409 -33.30 9.82 14.05
N THR A 410 -33.81 10.93 14.55
CA THR A 410 -33.53 11.45 15.89
C THR A 410 -34.51 10.80 16.87
N VAL A 411 -34.03 9.94 17.77
CA VAL A 411 -34.83 9.48 18.92
C VAL A 411 -34.51 10.38 20.11
N SER A 412 -35.44 11.28 20.43
CA SER A 412 -35.37 12.15 21.60
C SER A 412 -35.59 11.36 22.89
N HIS A 413 -34.71 11.62 23.87
CA HIS A 413 -34.77 11.14 25.25
C HIS A 413 -36.11 11.47 25.93
N PHE A 414 -36.78 10.47 26.49
CA PHE A 414 -37.68 10.65 27.63
C PHE A 414 -37.05 9.99 28.85
N GLY A 415 -36.60 10.81 29.79
CA GLY A 415 -36.14 10.38 31.09
C GLY A 415 -37.31 10.00 31.99
N ALA A 416 -37.19 8.87 32.68
CA ALA A 416 -38.01 8.55 33.84
C ALA A 416 -37.12 7.90 34.92
N ASN A 417 -37.08 8.58 36.06
CA ASN A 417 -36.49 8.17 37.32
C ASN A 417 -36.85 6.73 37.70
N MET A 418 -35.87 5.94 38.12
CA MET A 418 -36.16 4.88 39.10
C MET A 418 -35.02 4.73 40.11
N ARG A 419 -35.46 4.67 41.38
CA ARG A 419 -34.70 4.82 42.61
C ARG A 419 -33.89 3.57 42.95
N ARG A 420 -32.83 3.81 43.74
CA ARG A 420 -32.19 2.85 44.67
C ARG A 420 -33.21 1.92 45.35
N ILE A 421 -32.95 0.62 45.30
CA ILE A 421 -32.76 -0.27 46.46
C ILE A 421 -31.62 -1.22 46.12
#